data_AF-A0A9D8XYL0-F1
#
_entry.id   AF-A0A9D8XYL0-F1
#
_cell.length_a   1.000
_cell.length_b   1.000
_cell.length_c   1.000
_cell.angle_alpha   90.00
_cell.angle_beta   90.00
_cell.angle_gamma   90.00
#
_symmetry.space_group_name_H-M   'P 1'
#
loop_
_entity.id
_entity.type
_entity.pdbx_description
1 polymer ?
#
loop_
_entity_poly.entity_id
_entity_poly.type
_entity_poly.pdbx_seq_one_letter_code
_entity_poly.pdbx_strand_id
1 'polypeptide(L)'
;MTDVVTIPSKVKIDGKIYNVVSIDDYTFSGCKDITGIILPNSITKFGESAFADCEKLTHIEIPEGVTYINVGAFENCTSLTSVKLPSTVSSIGNYAFRGCKSLSSIELPSNVLNIGEGAFFRNEALVTIKIPASVTTIRDNAFTFCTAMTSIEVASDNQNYASVAGVLYNKDKSILVKCPAKLSGSFAVPSTVTTISSSAFDGCEGLTSVEIPSSVTTIMKYAFRNCTNLDITIDNSESNVTVQLDAFKECKSVTWKK
;
A
#
# COMPACT_ATOMS: atom_id res chain seq x y z
N MET A 1 26.53 21.35 0.99
CA MET A 1 25.60 21.97 0.03
C MET A 1 24.30 21.20 0.15
N THR A 2 23.15 21.87 0.17
CA THR A 2 21.85 21.19 0.23
C THR A 2 21.49 20.70 -1.16
N ASP A 3 21.34 19.38 -1.33
CA ASP A 3 21.01 18.73 -2.60
C ASP A 3 19.51 18.84 -2.93
N VAL A 4 18.99 20.06 -2.82
CA VAL A 4 17.59 20.39 -3.12
C VAL A 4 17.48 20.87 -4.56
N VAL A 5 16.66 20.19 -5.35
CA VAL A 5 16.43 20.55 -6.76
C VAL A 5 15.15 21.38 -6.87
N THR A 6 15.26 22.57 -7.45
CA THR A 6 14.10 23.41 -7.78
C THR A 6 13.81 23.35 -9.26
N ILE A 7 12.63 22.85 -9.64
CA ILE A 7 12.21 22.80 -11.03
C ILE A 7 11.67 24.18 -11.43
N PRO A 8 12.20 24.83 -12.47
CA PRO A 8 11.69 26.14 -12.88
C PRO A 8 10.32 25.97 -13.54
N SER A 9 9.39 26.90 -13.29
CA SER A 9 8.08 26.87 -13.98
C SER A 9 8.18 27.23 -15.47
N LYS A 10 9.28 27.88 -15.89
CA LYS A 10 9.54 28.36 -17.24
C LYS A 10 11.02 28.26 -17.57
N VAL A 11 11.33 27.93 -18.83
CA VAL A 11 12.69 27.99 -19.38
C VAL A 11 12.72 28.87 -20.63
N LYS A 12 13.87 29.49 -20.91
CA LYS A 12 14.08 30.32 -22.09
C LYS A 12 15.11 29.65 -22.99
N ILE A 13 14.72 29.31 -24.21
CA ILE A 13 15.57 28.68 -25.24
C ILE A 13 15.47 29.54 -26.49
N ASP A 14 16.60 30.03 -27.00
CA ASP A 14 16.69 30.87 -28.21
C ASP A 14 15.73 32.06 -28.24
N GLY A 15 15.58 32.74 -27.09
CA GLY A 15 14.69 33.89 -26.97
C GLY A 15 13.23 33.55 -26.68
N LYS A 16 12.80 32.30 -26.90
CA LYS A 16 11.44 31.83 -26.69
C LYS A 16 11.27 31.26 -25.28
N ILE A 17 10.12 31.55 -24.65
CA ILE A 17 9.76 31.06 -23.31
C ILE A 17 8.89 29.81 -23.45
N TYR A 18 9.23 28.78 -22.68
CA TYR A 18 8.51 27.52 -22.60
C TYR A 18 8.08 27.29 -21.15
N ASN A 19 6.82 26.90 -20.93
CA ASN A 19 6.35 26.50 -19.62
C ASN A 19 6.78 25.05 -19.33
N VAL A 20 7.25 24.79 -18.13
CA VAL A 20 7.55 23.42 -17.67
C VAL A 20 6.28 22.89 -17.02
N VAL A 21 5.62 21.95 -17.72
CA VAL A 21 4.30 21.43 -17.34
C VAL A 21 4.31 19.95 -16.96
N SER A 22 5.41 19.26 -17.22
CA SER A 22 5.58 17.85 -16.88
C SER A 22 7.01 17.50 -16.57
N ILE A 23 7.18 16.38 -15.90
CA ILE A 23 8.45 15.66 -15.71
C ILE A 23 8.29 14.32 -16.43
N ASP A 24 9.20 13.97 -17.31
CA ASP A 24 9.07 12.73 -18.09
C ASP A 24 9.52 11.51 -17.29
N ASP A 25 9.29 10.32 -17.85
CA ASP A 25 9.63 9.04 -17.21
C ASP A 25 11.11 9.02 -16.79
N TYR A 26 11.38 8.47 -15.62
CA TYR A 26 12.73 8.28 -15.06
C TYR A 26 13.59 9.56 -14.89
N THR A 27 13.06 10.78 -15.05
CA THR A 27 13.86 12.03 -15.07
C THR A 27 14.80 12.20 -13.87
N PHE A 28 14.35 11.90 -12.65
CA PHE A 28 15.15 11.92 -11.43
C PHE A 28 15.42 10.51 -10.89
N SER A 29 15.16 9.47 -11.68
CA SER A 29 15.39 8.10 -11.24
C SER A 29 16.87 7.87 -10.91
N GLY A 30 17.14 7.30 -9.73
CA GLY A 30 18.49 7.02 -9.27
C GLY A 30 19.28 8.25 -8.83
N CYS A 31 18.66 9.43 -8.69
CA CYS A 31 19.28 10.61 -8.10
C CYS A 31 19.43 10.46 -6.58
N LYS A 32 20.33 9.57 -6.14
CA LYS A 32 20.51 9.14 -4.74
C LYS A 32 20.93 10.24 -3.78
N ASP A 33 21.47 11.34 -4.29
CA ASP A 33 21.91 12.46 -3.46
C ASP A 33 20.82 13.52 -3.22
N ILE A 34 19.74 13.54 -4.01
CA ILE A 34 18.68 14.55 -3.86
C ILE A 34 17.99 14.36 -2.51
N THR A 35 17.93 15.44 -1.73
CA THR A 35 17.29 15.48 -0.41
C THR A 35 15.89 16.09 -0.44
N GLY A 36 15.61 16.92 -1.46
CA GLY A 36 14.33 17.59 -1.67
C GLY A 36 14.12 17.98 -3.13
N ILE A 37 12.87 17.95 -3.59
CA ILE A 37 12.46 18.43 -4.91
C ILE A 37 11.34 19.45 -4.72
N ILE A 38 11.52 20.65 -5.28
CA ILE A 38 10.51 21.71 -5.30
C ILE A 38 9.89 21.72 -6.69
N LEU A 39 8.62 21.29 -6.76
CA LEU A 39 7.82 21.28 -7.98
C LEU A 39 7.03 22.58 -8.10
N PRO A 40 7.06 23.29 -9.24
CA PRO A 40 6.23 24.45 -9.45
C PRO A 40 4.78 24.02 -9.75
N ASN A 41 3.82 24.89 -9.43
CA ASN A 41 2.38 24.66 -9.69
C ASN A 41 2.04 24.50 -11.18
N SER A 42 2.99 24.77 -12.09
CA SER A 42 2.80 24.49 -13.52
C SER A 42 2.88 23.01 -13.86
N ILE A 43 3.47 22.18 -13.00
CA ILE A 43 3.52 20.73 -13.19
C ILE A 43 2.13 20.14 -12.98
N THR A 44 1.58 19.50 -14.01
CA THR A 44 0.28 18.82 -13.94
C THR A 44 0.39 17.30 -14.09
N LYS A 45 1.61 16.79 -14.35
CA LYS A 45 1.88 15.35 -14.46
C LYS A 45 3.38 15.07 -14.32
N PHE A 46 3.72 13.87 -13.89
CA PHE A 46 5.08 13.32 -13.98
C PHE A 46 5.01 11.87 -14.44
N GLY A 47 6.07 11.39 -15.10
CA GLY A 47 6.13 10.08 -15.73
C GLY A 47 6.25 8.89 -14.77
N GLU A 48 6.30 7.70 -15.35
CA GLU A 48 6.63 6.46 -14.65
C GLU A 48 8.02 6.57 -14.01
N SER A 49 8.14 6.13 -12.76
CA SER A 49 9.39 6.08 -12.02
C SER A 49 10.17 7.41 -11.98
N ALA A 50 9.47 8.54 -12.17
CA ALA A 50 10.10 9.86 -12.32
C ALA A 50 11.04 10.22 -11.17
N PHE A 51 10.79 9.72 -9.96
CA PHE A 51 11.61 9.95 -8.76
C PHE A 51 12.04 8.63 -8.09
N ALA A 52 12.00 7.50 -8.79
CA ALA A 52 12.41 6.21 -8.23
C ALA A 52 13.88 6.22 -7.77
N ASP A 53 14.23 5.46 -6.74
CA ASP A 53 15.58 5.32 -6.18
C ASP A 53 16.24 6.66 -5.77
N CYS A 54 15.44 7.71 -5.53
CA CYS A 54 15.89 8.93 -4.82
C CYS A 54 16.02 8.63 -3.32
N GLU A 55 16.99 7.80 -2.95
CA GLU A 55 17.11 7.19 -1.62
C GLU A 55 17.19 8.20 -0.47
N LYS A 56 17.73 9.40 -0.71
CA LYS A 56 17.83 10.50 0.29
C LYS A 56 16.66 11.50 0.26
N LEU A 57 15.70 11.37 -0.66
CA LEU A 57 14.56 12.28 -0.72
C LEU A 57 13.73 12.11 0.54
N THR A 58 13.59 13.18 1.33
CA THR A 58 12.93 13.11 2.65
C THR A 58 11.48 13.57 2.62
N HIS A 59 11.15 14.48 1.70
CA HIS A 59 9.84 15.09 1.58
C HIS A 59 9.53 15.47 0.12
N ILE A 60 8.25 15.40 -0.26
CA ILE A 60 7.78 15.99 -1.52
C ILE A 60 6.35 16.51 -1.38
N GLU A 61 6.12 17.70 -1.93
CA GLU A 61 4.78 18.26 -2.13
C GLU A 61 4.40 18.15 -3.60
N ILE A 62 3.31 17.42 -3.88
CA ILE A 62 2.81 17.24 -5.23
C ILE A 62 1.84 18.41 -5.54
N PRO A 63 2.06 19.15 -6.64
CA PRO A 63 1.28 20.34 -6.94
C PRO A 63 -0.16 20.02 -7.37
N GLU A 64 -1.08 20.94 -7.08
CA GLU A 64 -2.46 20.89 -7.57
C GLU A 64 -2.50 20.78 -9.10
N GLY A 65 -3.42 19.96 -9.61
CA GLY A 65 -3.53 19.64 -11.04
C GLY A 65 -2.89 18.30 -11.42
N VAL A 66 -2.02 17.73 -10.58
CA VAL A 66 -1.59 16.33 -10.74
C VAL A 66 -2.74 15.40 -10.37
N THR A 67 -3.13 14.54 -11.31
CA THR A 67 -4.26 13.60 -11.13
C THR A 67 -3.84 12.15 -10.86
N TYR A 68 -2.61 11.78 -11.23
CA TYR A 68 -2.09 10.41 -11.08
C TYR A 68 -0.73 10.43 -10.38
N ILE A 69 -0.56 9.59 -9.36
CA ILE A 69 0.76 9.18 -8.91
C ILE A 69 1.14 7.94 -9.72
N ASN A 70 2.04 8.09 -10.70
CA ASN A 70 2.31 7.05 -11.68
C ASN A 70 3.03 5.83 -11.11
N VAL A 71 3.11 4.79 -11.95
CA VAL A 71 3.79 3.53 -11.62
C VAL A 71 5.21 3.83 -11.15
N GLY A 72 5.61 3.23 -10.02
CA GLY A 72 6.97 3.36 -9.47
C GLY A 72 7.42 4.78 -9.12
N ALA A 73 6.54 5.79 -9.13
CA ALA A 73 6.95 7.20 -9.10
C ALA A 73 7.92 7.56 -7.97
N PHE A 74 7.77 6.95 -6.79
CA PHE A 74 8.63 7.10 -5.62
C PHE A 74 9.15 5.74 -5.12
N GLU A 75 9.29 4.77 -6.01
CA GLU A 75 9.83 3.45 -5.65
C GLU A 75 11.23 3.60 -5.03
N ASN A 76 11.48 2.89 -3.92
CA ASN A 76 12.73 2.88 -3.16
C ASN A 76 13.24 4.28 -2.72
N CYS A 77 12.37 5.27 -2.59
CA CYS A 77 12.67 6.50 -1.85
C CYS A 77 12.74 6.19 -0.34
N THR A 78 13.78 5.48 0.09
CA THR A 78 13.85 4.84 1.41
C THR A 78 13.85 5.84 2.58
N SER A 79 14.34 7.06 2.37
CA SER A 79 14.31 8.15 3.37
C SER A 79 13.04 9.01 3.32
N LEU A 80 12.09 8.72 2.44
CA LEU A 80 10.88 9.54 2.28
C LEU A 80 9.99 9.39 3.51
N THR A 81 9.83 10.48 4.25
CA THR A 81 9.05 10.53 5.51
C THR A 81 7.70 11.21 5.34
N SER A 82 7.56 12.09 4.34
CA SER A 82 6.36 12.88 4.13
C SER A 82 6.07 13.08 2.64
N VAL A 83 4.81 12.82 2.26
CA VAL A 83 4.29 13.07 0.92
C VAL A 83 2.98 13.81 1.07
N LYS A 84 2.89 15.00 0.48
CA LYS A 84 1.65 15.76 0.40
C LYS A 84 1.04 15.60 -0.97
N LEU A 85 -0.10 14.91 -1.01
CA LEU A 85 -0.89 14.70 -2.22
C LEU A 85 -1.93 15.81 -2.37
N PRO A 86 -2.12 16.38 -3.58
CA PRO A 86 -3.14 17.39 -3.81
C PRO A 86 -4.52 16.75 -3.92
N SER A 87 -5.56 17.57 -3.76
CA SER A 87 -6.95 17.10 -3.82
C SER A 87 -7.34 16.50 -5.17
N THR A 88 -6.60 16.84 -6.23
CA THR A 88 -6.83 16.37 -7.61
C THR A 88 -6.39 14.94 -7.89
N VAL A 89 -5.59 14.31 -7.02
CA VAL A 89 -5.15 12.92 -7.23
C VAL A 89 -6.34 11.98 -7.15
N SER A 90 -6.57 11.22 -8.22
CA SER A 90 -7.63 10.23 -8.34
C SER A 90 -7.13 8.78 -8.36
N SER A 91 -5.82 8.55 -8.50
CA SER A 91 -5.26 7.21 -8.54
C SER A 91 -3.80 7.16 -8.08
N ILE A 92 -3.48 6.11 -7.33
CA ILE A 92 -2.12 5.72 -6.94
C ILE A 92 -1.72 4.49 -7.76
N GLY A 93 -0.68 4.62 -8.57
CA GLY A 93 -0.20 3.59 -9.51
C GLY A 93 0.45 2.39 -8.82
N ASN A 94 0.72 1.36 -9.62
CA ASN A 94 1.41 0.17 -9.16
C ASN A 94 2.80 0.56 -8.62
N TYR A 95 3.18 0.01 -7.48
CA TYR A 95 4.49 0.24 -6.86
C TYR A 95 4.84 1.72 -6.58
N ALA A 96 3.87 2.64 -6.64
CA ALA A 96 4.11 4.09 -6.57
C ALA A 96 4.95 4.53 -5.36
N PHE A 97 4.77 3.89 -4.21
CA PHE A 97 5.54 4.10 -2.97
C PHE A 97 6.17 2.80 -2.48
N ARG A 98 6.48 1.85 -3.37
CA ARG A 98 7.14 0.60 -3.01
C ARG A 98 8.47 0.91 -2.33
N GLY A 99 8.73 0.33 -1.16
CA GLY A 99 10.01 0.47 -0.47
C GLY A 99 10.29 1.87 0.10
N CYS A 100 9.28 2.72 0.27
CA CYS A 100 9.37 3.97 1.04
C CYS A 100 9.43 3.64 2.54
N LYS A 101 10.54 3.04 2.98
CA LYS A 101 10.69 2.42 4.30
C LYS A 101 10.52 3.38 5.48
N SER A 102 10.76 4.68 5.28
CA SER A 102 10.62 5.71 6.32
C SER A 102 9.25 6.41 6.32
N LEU A 103 8.35 6.08 5.38
CA LEU A 103 7.04 6.71 5.28
C LEU A 103 6.10 6.14 6.33
N SER A 104 5.94 6.88 7.43
CA SER A 104 5.18 6.43 8.60
C SER A 104 3.68 6.68 8.51
N SER A 105 3.28 7.65 7.69
CA SER A 105 1.89 8.01 7.41
C SER A 105 1.76 8.63 6.03
N ILE A 106 0.61 8.47 5.39
CA ILE A 106 0.23 9.19 4.18
C ILE A 106 -1.27 9.48 4.22
N GLU A 107 -1.64 10.73 3.93
CA GLU A 107 -3.03 11.11 3.77
C GLU A 107 -3.46 10.92 2.32
N LEU A 108 -4.48 10.08 2.10
CA LEU A 108 -5.06 9.88 0.78
C LEU A 108 -6.15 10.93 0.53
N PRO A 109 -6.09 11.67 -0.59
CA PRO A 109 -7.13 12.62 -0.96
C PRO A 109 -8.51 11.95 -1.12
N SER A 110 -9.57 12.71 -0.87
CA SER A 110 -10.97 12.23 -0.94
C SER A 110 -11.45 11.85 -2.34
N ASN A 111 -10.65 12.07 -3.38
CA ASN A 111 -10.95 11.73 -4.76
C ASN A 111 -10.23 10.47 -5.26
N VAL A 112 -9.38 9.85 -4.43
CA VAL A 112 -8.66 8.62 -4.81
C VAL A 112 -9.65 7.48 -5.02
N LEU A 113 -9.67 6.93 -6.23
CA LEU A 113 -10.52 5.80 -6.62
C LEU A 113 -9.77 4.47 -6.53
N ASN A 114 -8.48 4.48 -6.90
CA ASN A 114 -7.68 3.26 -7.08
C ASN A 114 -6.34 3.32 -6.33
N ILE A 115 -6.02 2.23 -5.65
CA ILE A 115 -4.69 1.93 -5.08
C ILE A 115 -4.12 0.73 -5.83
N GLY A 116 -3.03 0.96 -6.56
CA GLY A 116 -2.39 0.00 -7.45
C GLY A 116 -1.73 -1.18 -6.75
N GLU A 117 -1.34 -2.17 -7.55
CA GLU A 117 -0.66 -3.38 -7.08
C GLU A 117 0.65 -2.98 -6.38
N GLY A 118 0.85 -3.48 -5.17
CA GLY A 118 2.07 -3.19 -4.41
C GLY A 118 2.35 -1.71 -4.16
N ALA A 119 1.34 -0.82 -4.25
CA ALA A 119 1.52 0.63 -4.13
C ALA A 119 2.29 1.05 -2.87
N PHE A 120 2.10 0.36 -1.75
CA PHE A 120 2.81 0.57 -0.48
C PHE A 120 3.58 -0.68 -0.03
N PHE A 121 3.98 -1.55 -0.98
CA PHE A 121 4.74 -2.76 -0.69
C PHE A 121 6.07 -2.41 0.01
N ARG A 122 6.39 -3.08 1.13
CA ARG A 122 7.60 -2.80 1.95
C ARG A 122 7.68 -1.37 2.52
N ASN A 123 6.54 -0.75 2.83
CA ASN A 123 6.52 0.44 3.68
C ASN A 123 6.60 0.05 5.15
N GLU A 124 7.82 -0.28 5.58
CA GLU A 124 8.14 -0.88 6.87
C GLU A 124 7.82 0.05 8.06
N ALA A 125 7.78 1.37 7.86
CA ALA A 125 7.38 2.34 8.91
C ALA A 125 5.89 2.72 8.90
N LEU A 126 5.11 2.34 7.88
CA LEU A 126 3.71 2.78 7.76
C LEU A 126 2.85 2.19 8.89
N VAL A 127 2.39 3.04 9.81
CA VAL A 127 1.69 2.62 11.03
C VAL A 127 0.18 2.48 10.80
N THR A 128 -0.40 3.42 10.07
CA THR A 128 -1.82 3.45 9.74
C THR A 128 -2.02 4.10 8.38
N ILE A 129 -3.12 3.73 7.72
CA ILE A 129 -3.61 4.40 6.53
C ILE A 129 -5.14 4.44 6.58
N LYS A 130 -5.72 5.59 6.23
CA LYS A 130 -7.17 5.75 6.10
C LYS A 130 -7.56 5.65 4.63
N ILE A 131 -8.43 4.69 4.33
CA ILE A 131 -9.04 4.50 3.00
C ILE A 131 -10.23 5.47 2.86
N PRO A 132 -10.18 6.46 1.95
CA PRO A 132 -11.27 7.40 1.74
C PRO A 132 -12.56 6.76 1.21
N ALA A 133 -13.69 7.47 1.34
CA ALA A 133 -14.99 7.01 0.88
C ALA A 133 -15.04 6.65 -0.62
N SER A 134 -14.23 7.36 -1.42
CA SER A 134 -14.14 7.25 -2.87
C SER A 134 -13.43 5.99 -3.37
N VAL A 135 -12.63 5.32 -2.53
CA VAL A 135 -11.81 4.19 -3.00
C VAL A 135 -12.72 3.03 -3.37
N THR A 136 -12.63 2.61 -4.62
CA THR A 136 -13.36 1.47 -5.18
C THR A 136 -12.47 0.26 -5.38
N THR A 137 -11.17 0.45 -5.57
CA THR A 137 -10.23 -0.64 -5.84
C THR A 137 -8.94 -0.50 -5.03
N ILE A 138 -8.59 -1.58 -4.32
CA ILE A 138 -7.28 -1.83 -3.72
C ILE A 138 -6.78 -3.14 -4.33
N ARG A 139 -5.67 -3.07 -5.08
CA ARG A 139 -5.10 -4.22 -5.78
C ARG A 139 -4.23 -5.08 -4.86
N ASP A 140 -3.90 -6.27 -5.35
CA ASP A 140 -3.08 -7.25 -4.65
C ASP A 140 -1.78 -6.66 -4.12
N ASN A 141 -1.36 -7.16 -2.95
CA ASN A 141 -0.12 -6.79 -2.28
C ASN A 141 0.08 -5.30 -1.96
N ALA A 142 -0.95 -4.45 -2.07
CA ALA A 142 -0.84 -3.02 -1.82
C ALA A 142 -0.15 -2.69 -0.48
N PHE A 143 -0.33 -3.51 0.55
CA PHE A 143 0.22 -3.32 1.91
C PHE A 143 1.08 -4.50 2.40
N THR A 144 1.59 -5.33 1.50
CA THR A 144 2.46 -6.47 1.88
C THR A 144 3.80 -5.96 2.43
N PHE A 145 4.35 -6.62 3.45
CA PHE A 145 5.54 -6.17 4.21
C PHE A 145 5.43 -4.77 4.86
N CYS A 146 4.23 -4.26 5.15
CA CYS A 146 4.04 -3.10 6.02
C CYS A 146 4.14 -3.51 7.50
N THR A 147 5.37 -3.77 7.96
CA THR A 147 5.64 -4.45 9.24
C THR A 147 5.34 -3.64 10.50
N ALA A 148 5.26 -2.30 10.41
CA ALA A 148 4.83 -1.43 11.51
C ALA A 148 3.30 -1.23 11.59
N MET A 149 2.53 -1.72 10.61
CA MET A 149 1.11 -1.41 10.49
C MET A 149 0.32 -1.97 11.66
N THR A 150 -0.40 -1.10 12.36
CA THR A 150 -1.27 -1.40 13.50
C THR A 150 -2.75 -1.45 13.12
N SER A 151 -3.14 -0.67 12.11
CA SER A 151 -4.52 -0.59 11.65
C SER A 151 -4.60 -0.10 10.21
N ILE A 152 -5.69 -0.48 9.55
CA ILE A 152 -6.15 0.12 8.31
C ILE A 152 -7.53 0.67 8.62
N GLU A 153 -7.70 1.98 8.50
CA GLU A 153 -8.98 2.65 8.72
C GLU A 153 -9.74 2.80 7.41
N VAL A 154 -11.06 2.81 7.47
CA VAL A 154 -11.92 3.01 6.29
C VAL A 154 -12.97 4.06 6.64
N ALA A 155 -13.17 5.04 5.76
CA ALA A 155 -14.25 6.02 5.91
C ALA A 155 -15.61 5.30 6.02
N SER A 156 -16.47 5.75 6.94
CA SER A 156 -17.72 5.06 7.28
C SER A 156 -18.69 4.91 6.11
N ASP A 157 -18.63 5.84 5.16
CA ASP A 157 -19.41 5.94 3.94
C ASP A 157 -18.74 5.30 2.71
N ASN A 158 -17.56 4.67 2.86
CA ASN A 158 -16.97 3.87 1.78
C ASN A 158 -17.91 2.70 1.43
N GLN A 159 -18.20 2.54 0.13
CA GLN A 159 -19.16 1.55 -0.38
C GLN A 159 -18.54 0.18 -0.70
N ASN A 160 -17.21 0.06 -0.73
CA ASN A 160 -16.49 -1.12 -1.21
C ASN A 160 -15.68 -1.83 -0.13
N TYR A 161 -15.30 -1.12 0.92
CA TYR A 161 -14.44 -1.63 2.00
C TYR A 161 -15.03 -1.33 3.38
N ALA A 162 -14.57 -2.08 4.36
CA ALA A 162 -14.85 -1.86 5.77
C ALA A 162 -13.61 -2.20 6.60
N SER A 163 -13.48 -1.54 7.76
CA SER A 163 -12.49 -1.92 8.77
C SER A 163 -13.19 -2.41 10.02
N VAL A 164 -12.71 -3.52 10.58
CA VAL A 164 -13.17 -4.04 11.88
C VAL A 164 -11.93 -4.27 12.74
N ALA A 165 -11.82 -3.55 13.85
CA ALA A 165 -10.64 -3.57 14.73
C ALA A 165 -9.30 -3.38 13.97
N GLY A 166 -9.31 -2.53 12.93
CA GLY A 166 -8.12 -2.24 12.11
C GLY A 166 -7.84 -3.25 11.00
N VAL A 167 -8.58 -4.36 10.91
CA VAL A 167 -8.47 -5.34 9.81
C VAL A 167 -9.32 -4.89 8.63
N LEU A 168 -8.74 -4.90 7.44
CA LEU A 168 -9.40 -4.48 6.20
C LEU A 168 -10.17 -5.64 5.57
N TYR A 169 -11.43 -5.37 5.24
CA TYR A 169 -12.33 -6.26 4.51
C TYR A 169 -12.94 -5.53 3.32
N ASN A 170 -13.52 -6.28 2.38
CA ASN A 170 -14.54 -5.71 1.50
C ASN A 170 -15.81 -5.34 2.29
N LYS A 171 -16.75 -4.62 1.67
CA LYS A 171 -17.89 -3.99 2.37
C LYS A 171 -18.77 -4.99 3.13
N ASP A 172 -19.09 -6.12 2.50
CA ASP A 172 -19.92 -7.18 3.09
C ASP A 172 -19.13 -8.14 4.00
N LYS A 173 -17.80 -7.95 4.11
CA LYS A 173 -16.88 -8.75 4.91
C LYS A 173 -16.82 -10.23 4.50
N SER A 174 -17.10 -10.51 3.22
CA SER A 174 -16.85 -11.82 2.61
C SER A 174 -15.37 -12.05 2.23
N ILE A 175 -14.58 -10.98 2.10
CA ILE A 175 -13.16 -11.04 1.78
C ILE A 175 -12.36 -10.34 2.88
N LEU A 176 -11.47 -11.09 3.53
CA LEU A 176 -10.44 -10.53 4.41
C LEU A 176 -9.26 -10.10 3.53
N VAL A 177 -9.12 -8.78 3.35
CA VAL A 177 -8.18 -8.19 2.40
C VAL A 177 -6.80 -8.06 3.02
N LYS A 178 -6.70 -7.48 4.22
CA LYS A 178 -5.41 -7.30 4.92
C LYS A 178 -5.58 -7.22 6.42
N CYS A 179 -4.82 -8.05 7.13
CA CYS A 179 -4.55 -7.93 8.55
C CYS A 179 -3.29 -7.07 8.78
N PRO A 180 -3.34 -6.07 9.69
CA PRO A 180 -2.17 -5.28 10.06
C PRO A 180 -1.12 -6.15 10.76
N ALA A 181 0.16 -5.99 10.40
CA ALA A 181 1.25 -6.86 10.84
C ALA A 181 1.51 -6.83 12.35
N LYS A 182 1.11 -5.73 13.04
CA LYS A 182 1.23 -5.59 14.49
C LYS A 182 0.07 -6.19 15.28
N LEU A 183 -0.92 -6.80 14.63
CA LEU A 183 -1.93 -7.57 15.35
C LEU A 183 -1.27 -8.74 16.09
N SER A 184 -1.73 -9.03 17.31
CA SER A 184 -1.12 -10.05 18.17
C SER A 184 -2.13 -10.90 18.91
N GLY A 185 -1.66 -12.05 19.41
CA GLY A 185 -2.49 -13.03 20.12
C GLY A 185 -3.30 -13.91 19.18
N SER A 186 -4.52 -14.25 19.60
CA SER A 186 -5.41 -15.13 18.85
C SER A 186 -6.37 -14.35 17.96
N PHE A 187 -6.61 -14.86 16.76
CA PHE A 187 -7.54 -14.25 15.80
C PHE A 187 -8.51 -15.29 15.24
N ALA A 188 -9.81 -15.06 15.42
CA ALA A 188 -10.85 -15.87 14.79
C ALA A 188 -11.33 -15.16 13.51
N VAL A 189 -11.17 -15.81 12.36
CA VAL A 189 -11.70 -15.30 11.09
C VAL A 189 -13.24 -15.32 11.18
N PRO A 190 -13.94 -14.20 10.91
CA PRO A 190 -15.40 -14.16 10.99
C PRO A 190 -16.05 -15.14 10.00
N SER A 191 -17.18 -15.75 10.39
CA SER A 191 -17.95 -16.68 9.54
C SER A 191 -18.58 -16.04 8.30
N THR A 192 -18.54 -14.71 8.17
CA THR A 192 -18.91 -14.01 6.94
C THR A 192 -17.85 -14.18 5.85
N VAL A 193 -16.60 -14.45 6.22
CA VAL A 193 -15.47 -14.53 5.29
C VAL A 193 -15.55 -15.84 4.51
N THR A 194 -15.46 -15.72 3.19
CA THR A 194 -15.33 -16.84 2.24
C THR A 194 -13.95 -16.89 1.60
N THR A 195 -13.25 -15.75 1.53
CA THR A 195 -11.92 -15.64 0.91
C THR A 195 -10.93 -14.89 1.81
N ILE A 196 -9.74 -15.47 1.96
CA ILE A 196 -8.57 -14.80 2.56
C ILE A 196 -7.63 -14.41 1.42
N SER A 197 -7.44 -13.09 1.21
CA SER A 197 -6.68 -12.52 0.09
C SER A 197 -5.18 -12.81 0.13
N SER A 198 -4.52 -12.60 -1.02
CA SER A 198 -3.08 -12.78 -1.17
C SER A 198 -2.33 -11.93 -0.14
N SER A 199 -1.38 -12.52 0.60
CA SER A 199 -0.60 -11.84 1.63
C SER A 199 -1.42 -11.17 2.76
N ALA A 200 -2.68 -11.58 2.98
CA ALA A 200 -3.58 -10.92 3.94
C ALA A 200 -2.99 -10.83 5.37
N PHE A 201 -2.38 -11.90 5.86
CA PHE A 201 -1.69 -11.98 7.15
C PHE A 201 -0.17 -11.91 7.03
N ASP A 202 0.39 -11.59 5.86
CA ASP A 202 1.85 -11.50 5.66
C ASP A 202 2.53 -10.67 6.77
N GLY A 203 3.51 -11.29 7.43
CA GLY A 203 4.31 -10.68 8.49
C GLY A 203 3.60 -10.45 9.82
N CYS A 204 2.45 -11.09 10.09
CA CYS A 204 1.77 -11.01 11.40
C CYS A 204 2.49 -11.85 12.47
N GLU A 205 3.74 -11.50 12.80
CA GLU A 205 4.61 -12.26 13.71
C GLU A 205 4.12 -12.27 15.17
N GLY A 206 3.26 -11.32 15.54
CA GLY A 206 2.63 -11.24 16.86
C GLY A 206 1.45 -12.18 17.05
N LEU A 207 0.87 -12.72 15.97
CA LEU A 207 -0.24 -13.66 16.06
C LEU A 207 0.28 -15.04 16.49
N THR A 208 -0.38 -15.62 17.48
CA THR A 208 -0.06 -16.94 18.03
C THR A 208 -1.00 -18.02 17.51
N SER A 209 -2.26 -17.67 17.25
CA SER A 209 -3.22 -18.60 16.66
C SER A 209 -4.21 -17.93 15.73
N VAL A 210 -4.57 -18.61 14.64
CA VAL A 210 -5.66 -18.22 13.75
C VAL A 210 -6.64 -19.38 13.59
N GLU A 211 -7.92 -19.10 13.84
CA GLU A 211 -9.02 -20.04 13.58
C GLU A 211 -9.73 -19.64 12.28
N ILE A 212 -9.75 -20.56 11.31
CA ILE A 212 -10.39 -20.39 10.01
C ILE A 212 -11.69 -21.23 10.01
N PRO A 213 -12.88 -20.60 9.89
CA PRO A 213 -14.16 -21.31 9.93
C PRO A 213 -14.48 -22.03 8.61
N SER A 214 -15.46 -22.92 8.65
CA SER A 214 -15.99 -23.70 7.51
C SER A 214 -16.51 -22.85 6.33
N SER A 215 -16.83 -21.58 6.58
CA SER A 215 -17.28 -20.62 5.56
C SER A 215 -16.17 -20.22 4.58
N VAL A 216 -14.90 -20.34 4.96
CA VAL A 216 -13.76 -19.99 4.12
C VAL A 216 -13.51 -21.09 3.10
N THR A 217 -13.79 -20.80 1.83
CA THR A 217 -13.60 -21.75 0.72
C THR A 217 -12.31 -21.49 -0.06
N THR A 218 -11.69 -20.31 0.08
CA THR A 218 -10.48 -19.93 -0.67
C THR A 218 -9.45 -19.23 0.22
N ILE A 219 -8.21 -19.74 0.20
CA ILE A 219 -7.04 -19.13 0.84
C ILE A 219 -5.99 -18.86 -0.26
N MET A 220 -5.74 -17.58 -0.53
CA MET A 220 -4.90 -17.13 -1.64
C MET A 220 -3.40 -17.23 -1.35
N LYS A 221 -2.59 -16.98 -2.39
CA LYS A 221 -1.13 -17.10 -2.37
C LYS A 221 -0.52 -16.28 -1.23
N TYR A 222 0.42 -16.87 -0.48
CA TYR A 222 1.14 -16.19 0.61
C TYR A 222 0.27 -15.62 1.74
N ALA A 223 -1.00 -16.03 1.87
CA ALA A 223 -1.94 -15.48 2.84
C ALA A 223 -1.36 -15.31 4.25
N PHE A 224 -0.58 -16.28 4.74
CA PHE A 224 0.05 -16.31 6.06
C PHE A 224 1.59 -16.36 5.99
N ARG A 225 2.20 -15.85 4.92
CA ARG A 225 3.65 -15.85 4.78
C ARG A 225 4.33 -15.12 5.94
N ASN A 226 5.47 -15.65 6.41
CA ASN A 226 6.29 -15.08 7.50
C ASN A 226 5.53 -14.95 8.84
N CYS A 227 4.48 -15.73 9.08
CA CYS A 227 3.81 -15.83 10.37
C CYS A 227 4.49 -16.89 11.25
N THR A 228 5.74 -16.64 11.64
CA THR A 228 6.67 -17.67 12.18
C THR A 228 6.24 -18.34 13.49
N ASN A 229 5.38 -17.68 14.28
CA ASN A 229 4.86 -18.22 15.55
C ASN A 229 3.42 -18.75 15.45
N LEU A 230 2.83 -18.77 14.26
CA LEU A 230 1.39 -18.93 14.09
C LEU A 230 0.96 -20.40 13.99
N ASP A 231 0.12 -20.83 14.92
CA ASP A 231 -0.64 -22.08 14.84
C ASP A 231 -2.00 -21.83 14.16
N ILE A 232 -2.24 -22.46 13.01
CA ILE A 232 -3.48 -22.28 12.24
C ILE A 232 -4.38 -23.51 12.43
N THR A 233 -5.64 -23.27 12.75
CA THR A 233 -6.69 -24.30 12.75
C THR A 233 -7.70 -23.99 11.66
N ILE A 234 -7.98 -24.98 10.81
CA ILE A 234 -8.92 -24.88 9.71
C ILE A 234 -10.06 -25.85 9.96
N ASP A 235 -11.27 -25.32 10.09
CA ASP A 235 -12.51 -26.10 10.05
C ASP A 235 -12.88 -26.35 8.59
N ASN A 236 -12.88 -27.62 8.19
CA ASN A 236 -13.24 -28.06 6.85
C ASN A 236 -14.41 -29.06 6.87
N SER A 237 -15.27 -28.96 7.89
CA SER A 237 -16.41 -29.86 8.10
C SER A 237 -17.55 -29.66 7.10
N GLU A 238 -17.83 -28.43 6.66
CA GLU A 238 -18.96 -28.12 5.78
C GLU A 238 -18.57 -27.95 4.29
N SER A 239 -17.31 -27.63 3.99
CA SER A 239 -16.87 -27.38 2.61
C SER A 239 -15.37 -27.65 2.40
N ASN A 240 -14.99 -27.92 1.14
CA ASN A 240 -13.58 -28.06 0.76
C ASN A 240 -12.94 -26.67 0.62
N VAL A 241 -11.73 -26.51 1.19
CA VAL A 241 -10.95 -25.28 1.10
C VAL A 241 -9.94 -25.38 -0.05
N THR A 242 -9.97 -24.43 -0.97
CA THR A 242 -8.92 -24.26 -1.99
C THR A 242 -7.78 -23.44 -1.40
N VAL A 243 -6.61 -24.06 -1.27
CA VAL A 243 -5.39 -23.42 -0.75
C VAL A 243 -4.42 -23.19 -1.91
N GLN A 244 -4.03 -21.93 -2.14
CA GLN A 244 -3.07 -21.57 -3.17
C GLN A 244 -1.61 -21.72 -2.70
N LEU A 245 -0.69 -21.65 -3.67
CA LEU A 245 0.76 -21.82 -3.45
C LEU A 245 1.28 -20.97 -2.29
N ASP A 246 2.10 -21.57 -1.42
CA ASP A 246 2.77 -20.90 -0.31
C ASP A 246 1.86 -20.15 0.67
N ALA A 247 0.55 -20.46 0.71
CA ALA A 247 -0.41 -19.81 1.60
C ALA A 247 0.02 -19.83 3.08
N PHE A 248 0.68 -20.91 3.52
CA PHE A 248 1.16 -21.10 4.89
C PHE A 248 2.69 -21.11 4.99
N LYS A 249 3.39 -20.49 4.03
CA LYS A 249 4.86 -20.46 4.02
C LYS A 249 5.40 -19.85 5.31
N GLU A 250 6.30 -20.56 5.97
CA GLU A 250 6.93 -20.15 7.24
C GLU A 250 5.96 -20.02 8.43
N CYS A 251 4.76 -20.61 8.36
CA CYS A 251 3.91 -20.81 9.54
C CYS A 251 4.44 -21.92 10.45
N LYS A 252 4.14 -21.84 11.75
CA LYS A 252 4.56 -22.84 12.74
C LYS A 252 3.84 -24.17 12.55
N SER A 253 2.50 -24.15 12.45
CA SER A 253 1.70 -25.35 12.24
C SER A 253 0.37 -25.06 11.57
N VAL A 254 -0.20 -26.08 10.91
CA VAL A 254 -1.54 -26.04 10.31
C VAL A 254 -2.27 -27.33 10.67
N THR A 255 -3.41 -27.21 11.33
CA THR A 255 -4.26 -28.34 11.77
C THR A 255 -5.62 -28.28 11.09
N TRP A 256 -6.10 -29.42 10.61
CA TRP A 256 -7.39 -29.56 9.93
C TRP A 256 -8.40 -30.27 10.85
N LYS A 257 -9.54 -29.63 11.09
CA LYS A 257 -10.67 -30.19 11.85
C LYS A 257 -11.74 -30.65 10.85
N LYS A 258 -12.04 -31.95 10.91
CA LYS A 258 -13.16 -32.56 10.19
C LYS A 258 -14.45 -32.41 10.96
#